data_AF-X8APD3-F1
#
_entry.id   AF-X8APD3-F1
#
_cell.length_a   1.000
_cell.length_b   1.000
_cell.length_c   1.000
_cell.angle_alpha   90.00
_cell.angle_beta   90.00
_cell.angle_gamma   90.00
#
_symmetry.space_group_name_H-M   'P 1'
#
loop_
_entity.id
_entity.type
_entity.pdbx_description
1 polymer ?
#
loop_
_entity_poly.entity_id
_entity_poly.type
_entity_poly.pdbx_seq_one_letter_code
_entity_poly.pdbx_strand_id
1 'polypeptide(L)' 'MRNWIRQDEADRGERDDRPTTEMIAENRRLRAENKELRRVNEVLRAASAYFAQEIGPTRRLS' A
#
# COMPACT_ATOMS: atom_id res chain seq x y z
N MET A 1 24.67 18.62 -12.72
CA MET A 1 25.00 17.42 -13.53
C MET A 1 25.75 16.31 -12.77
N ARG A 2 25.59 16.15 -11.44
CA ARG A 2 26.22 15.05 -10.67
C ARG A 2 25.24 14.06 -10.04
N ASN A 3 23.94 14.18 -10.33
CA ASN A 3 22.92 13.33 -9.69
C ASN A 3 23.00 11.86 -10.12
N TRP A 4 23.47 11.58 -11.34
CA TRP A 4 23.66 10.20 -11.82
C TRP A 4 24.84 9.53 -11.12
N ILE A 5 25.94 10.25 -10.89
CA ILE A 5 27.11 9.75 -10.14
C ILE A 5 26.68 9.37 -8.73
N ARG A 6 25.96 10.27 -8.05
CA ARG A 6 25.45 9.98 -6.70
C ARG A 6 24.46 8.82 -6.67
N GLN A 7 23.75 8.55 -7.76
CA GLN A 7 22.84 7.41 -7.84
C GLN A 7 23.63 6.11 -8.06
N ASP A 8 24.65 6.13 -8.91
CA ASP A 8 25.57 5.00 -9.12
C ASP A 8 26.33 4.66 -7.82
N GLU A 9 26.84 5.66 -7.09
CA GLU A 9 27.44 5.48 -5.75
C GLU A 9 26.45 4.80 -4.77
N ALA A 10 25.19 5.23 -4.75
CA ALA A 10 24.16 4.62 -3.90
C ALA A 10 23.82 3.19 -4.36
N ASP A 11 23.69 2.96 -5.66
CA ASP A 11 23.38 1.65 -6.23
C ASP A 11 24.53 0.64 -5.98
N ARG A 12 25.77 1.12 -5.82
CA ARG A 12 26.94 0.32 -5.41
C ARG A 12 27.09 0.16 -3.90
N GLY A 13 26.24 0.81 -3.10
CA GLY A 13 26.33 0.79 -1.64
C GLY A 13 27.47 1.64 -1.07
N GLU A 14 28.06 2.53 -1.87
CA GLU A 14 29.09 3.48 -1.44
C GLU A 14 28.47 4.69 -0.73
N ARG A 15 27.14 4.82 -0.77
CA ARG A 15 26.35 5.87 -0.12
C ARG A 15 25.03 5.35 0.42
N ASP A 16 24.63 5.89 1.57
CA ASP A 16 23.40 5.59 2.28
C ASP A 16 22.43 6.78 2.38
N ASP A 17 22.86 7.98 1.94
CA ASP A 17 22.08 9.22 1.99
C ASP A 17 20.89 9.25 1.01
N ARG A 18 20.73 8.20 0.21
CA ARG A 18 19.61 8.03 -0.72
C ARG A 18 19.33 6.55 -1.03
N PRO A 19 18.09 6.21 -1.42
CA PRO A 19 17.75 4.84 -1.81
C PRO A 19 18.38 4.46 -3.15
N THR A 20 18.63 3.16 -3.31
CA THR A 20 19.02 2.58 -4.60
C THR A 20 17.87 2.66 -5.61
N THR A 21 18.21 2.54 -6.89
CA THR A 21 17.25 2.48 -7.99
C THR A 21 16.26 1.32 -7.80
N GLU A 22 16.75 0.17 -7.33
CA GLU A 22 15.92 -1.00 -7.00
C GLU A 22 14.93 -0.69 -5.86
N MET A 23 15.39 -0.09 -4.77
CA MET A 23 14.53 0.32 -3.65
C MET A 23 13.44 1.30 -4.11
N ILE A 24 13.76 2.24 -5.01
CA ILE A 24 12.79 3.18 -5.56
C ILE A 24 11.74 2.43 -6.40
N ALA A 25 12.17 1.50 -7.24
CA ALA A 25 11.27 0.69 -8.09
C ALA A 25 10.33 -0.16 -7.23
N GLU A 26 10.86 -0.83 -6.21
CA GLU A 26 10.06 -1.65 -5.30
C GLU A 26 9.10 -0.79 -4.49
N ASN A 27 9.53 0.38 -3.99
CA ASN A 27 8.63 1.29 -3.29
C ASN A 27 7.46 1.74 -4.17
N ARG A 28 7.69 2.00 -5.47
CA ARG A 28 6.62 2.32 -6.43
C ARG A 28 5.66 1.14 -6.61
N ARG A 29 6.17 -0.09 -6.76
CA ARG A 29 5.36 -1.31 -6.86
C ARG A 29 4.48 -1.49 -5.63
N LEU A 30 5.09 -1.41 -4.44
CA LEU A 30 4.39 -1.55 -3.15
C LEU A 30 3.34 -0.46 -2.93
N ARG A 31 3.59 0.77 -3.38
CA ARG A 31 2.58 1.85 -3.31
C ARG A 31 1.37 1.57 -4.20
N ALA A 32 1.59 1.04 -5.40
CA ALA A 32 0.51 0.66 -6.31
C ALA A 32 -0.32 -0.50 -5.73
N GLU A 33 0.35 -1.53 -5.21
CA GLU A 33 -0.31 -2.67 -4.57
C GLU A 33 -1.11 -2.24 -3.33
N ASN A 34 -0.52 -1.44 -2.45
CA ASN A 34 -1.23 -0.90 -1.28
C ASN A 34 -2.46 -0.06 -1.66
N LYS A 35 -2.39 0.69 -2.76
CA LYS A 35 -3.53 1.47 -3.24
C LYS A 35 -4.68 0.55 -3.66
N GLU A 36 -4.39 -0.53 -4.39
CA GLU A 36 -5.42 -1.48 -4.79
C GLU A 36 -5.97 -2.25 -3.60
N LEU A 37 -5.12 -2.71 -2.67
CA LEU A 37 -5.58 -3.37 -1.44
C LEU A 37 -6.50 -2.49 -0.62
N ARG A 38 -6.20 -1.18 -0.51
CA ARG A 38 -7.09 -0.21 0.16
C ARG A 38 -8.43 -0.08 -0.56
N ARG A 39 -8.42 -0.02 -1.90
CA ARG A 39 -9.64 0.04 -2.71
C ARG A 39 -10.52 -1.20 -2.51
N VAL A 40 -9.92 -2.39 -2.54
CA VAL A 40 -10.64 -3.66 -2.31
C VAL A 40 -11.18 -3.72 -0.88
N ASN A 41 -10.38 -3.34 0.11
CA ASN A 41 -10.82 -3.32 1.51
C ASN A 41 -12.00 -2.37 1.74
N GLU A 42 -12.07 -1.24 1.03
CA GLU A 42 -13.19 -0.33 1.10
C GLU A 42 -14.49 -0.99 0.58
N VAL A 43 -14.42 -1.66 -0.56
CA VAL A 43 -15.56 -2.41 -1.13
C VAL A 43 -16.02 -3.50 -0.18
N LEU A 44 -15.08 -4.28 0.38
CA LEU A 44 -15.41 -5.35 1.33
C LEU A 44 -16.05 -4.79 2.59
N ARG A 45 -15.52 -3.69 3.13
CA ARG A 45 -16.10 -3.03 4.31
C ARG A 45 -17.52 -2.52 4.03
N ALA A 46 -17.75 -1.91 2.87
CA ALA A 46 -19.07 -1.46 2.47
C ALA A 46 -20.05 -2.63 2.35
N ALA A 47 -19.64 -3.74 1.71
CA ALA A 47 -20.45 -4.95 1.62
C ALA A 47 -20.77 -5.54 3.00
N SER A 48 -19.77 -5.66 3.88
CA SER A 48 -19.98 -6.14 5.26
C SER A 48 -20.95 -5.25 6.03
N ALA A 49 -20.84 -3.92 5.91
CA ALA A 49 -21.75 -2.99 6.56
C ALA A 49 -23.18 -3.09 6.02
N TYR A 50 -23.35 -3.28 4.70
CA TYR A 50 -24.64 -3.52 4.08
C TYR A 50 -25.29 -4.79 4.63
N PHE A 51 -24.58 -5.93 4.60
CA PHE A 51 -25.13 -7.19 5.09
C PHE A 51 -25.41 -7.20 6.60
N ALA A 52 -24.60 -6.52 7.40
CA ALA A 52 -24.85 -6.37 8.83
C ALA A 52 -26.16 -5.61 9.13
N GLN A 53 -26.54 -4.66 8.27
CA GLN A 53 -27.82 -3.93 8.39
C GLN A 53 -29.01 -4.81 7.94
N GLU A 54 -28.85 -5.56 6.84
CA GLU A 54 -29.89 -6.45 6.30
C GLU A 54 -30.21 -7.65 7.21
N ILE A 55 -29.23 -8.17 7.95
CA ILE A 55 -29.44 -9.31 8.87
C ILE A 55 -30.15 -8.87 10.16
N GLY A 56 -30.12 -7.57 10.50
CA GLY A 56 -30.71 -7.02 11.72
C GLY A 56 -30.12 -7.57 13.02
N PRO A 57 -30.28 -6.89 14.18
CA PRO A 57 -30.00 -7.54 15.46
C PRO A 57 -30.95 -8.73 15.57
N THR A 58 -30.42 -9.94 15.73
CA THR A 58 -31.20 -11.13 16.11
C THR A 58 -32.17 -10.70 17.19
N ARG A 59 -33.45 -10.61 16.82
CA ARG A 59 -34.54 -10.16 17.69
C ARG A 59 -34.53 -11.10 18.89
N ARG A 60 -33.89 -10.70 20.00
CA ARG A 60 -34.02 -11.39 21.28
C ARG A 60 -35.44 -11.06 21.72
N LEU A 61 -36.36 -11.91 21.29
CA LEU A 61 -37.74 -11.92 21.74
C LEU A 61 -37.69 -12.15 23.26
N SER A 62 -38.10 -11.12 24.00
CA SER A 62 -38.47 -11.20 25.41
C SER A 62 -39.84 -11.84 25.56
#